data_AF-A0A820UMD8-F1
#
_entry.id   AF-A0A820UMD8-F1
#
_cell.length_a   1.000
_cell.length_b   1.000
_cell.length_c   1.000
_cell.angle_alpha   90.00
_cell.angle_beta   90.00
_cell.angle_gamma   90.00
#
_symmetry.space_group_name_H-M   'P 1'
#
loop_
_entity.id
_entity.type
_entity.pdbx_description
1 polymer ?
#
loop_
_entity_poly.entity_id
_entity_poly.type
_entity_poly.pdbx_seq_one_letter_code
_entity_poly.pdbx_strand_id
1 'polypeptide(L)'
;MQKQAECSREANGQATGQTTVQEVKHNTMTKEVKDKDRDIERIFMEVPFTGKSTRKFIQDVKGIARDLKPTAKIIAVSKPPKAVRHFFRNKDPISKDLQSNIVYKLSCSSCPATYIGETARQMFRRLKEHGAMQPSKPTPEEG
;
A
#
# COMPACT_ATOMS: atom_id res chain seq x y z
N MET A 1 2.52 -12.98 23.59
CA MET A 1 3.52 -12.55 24.61
C MET A 1 3.72 -11.06 24.48
N GLN A 2 3.24 -10.28 25.45
CA GLN A 2 3.40 -8.82 25.50
C GLN A 2 4.82 -8.51 26.01
N LYS A 3 5.66 -7.83 25.21
CA LYS A 3 6.90 -7.22 25.72
C LYS A 3 6.56 -5.78 26.13
N GLN A 4 6.40 -5.55 27.43
CA GLN A 4 6.35 -4.22 28.00
C GLN A 4 7.78 -3.83 28.41
N ALA A 5 8.27 -2.69 27.94
CA ALA A 5 9.38 -1.99 28.58
C ALA A 5 8.74 -0.96 29.52
N GLU A 6 8.97 -1.10 30.83
CA GLU A 6 8.43 -0.19 31.83
C GLU A 6 9.16 1.16 31.77
N CYS A 7 8.40 2.24 31.61
CA CYS A 7 8.93 3.61 31.67
C CYS A 7 9.11 3.99 33.15
N SER A 8 10.36 4.06 33.61
CA SER A 8 10.71 4.55 34.95
C SER A 8 10.13 5.95 35.15
N ARG A 9 9.19 6.10 36.09
CA ARG A 9 8.53 7.37 36.38
C ARG A 9 9.54 8.38 36.90
N GLU A 10 9.65 9.51 36.21
CA GLU A 10 9.74 10.89 36.73
C GLU A 10 9.97 11.85 35.56
N ALA A 11 8.89 12.38 34.98
CA ALA A 11 8.84 13.69 34.32
C ALA A 11 7.51 13.85 33.58
N ASN A 12 6.92 15.03 33.79
CA ASN A 12 5.72 15.56 33.16
C ASN A 12 5.98 15.78 31.65
N GLY A 13 5.89 14.72 30.84
CA GLY A 13 6.20 14.74 29.41
C GLY A 13 4.99 14.33 28.58
N GLN A 14 4.37 15.29 27.90
CA GLN A 14 3.29 15.04 26.94
C GLN A 14 3.80 14.10 25.83
N ALA A 15 3.11 12.98 25.64
CA ALA A 15 3.41 12.03 24.58
C ALA A 15 2.89 12.59 23.24
N THR A 16 3.73 13.34 22.52
CA THR A 16 3.45 13.76 21.14
C THR A 16 3.75 12.61 20.20
N GLY A 17 2.79 11.70 20.01
CA GLY A 17 2.96 10.48 19.23
C GLY A 17 2.67 10.69 17.75
N GLN A 18 3.70 10.78 16.92
CA GLN A 18 3.55 10.59 15.47
C GLN A 18 3.32 9.10 15.17
N THR A 19 2.15 8.76 14.63
CA THR A 19 1.72 7.38 14.39
C THR A 19 2.11 6.91 12.99
N THR A 20 3.05 5.96 12.91
CA THR A 20 3.35 5.18 11.70
C THR A 20 2.54 3.88 11.71
N VAL A 21 1.59 3.79 10.77
CA VAL A 21 0.78 2.59 10.50
C VAL A 21 1.42 1.88 9.30
N GLN A 22 1.72 0.59 9.42
CA GLN A 22 2.23 -0.22 8.31
C GLN A 22 1.20 -1.30 7.94
N GLU A 23 0.94 -1.44 6.64
CA GLU A 23 0.04 -2.44 6.05
C GLU A 23 0.86 -3.66 5.59
N VAL A 24 0.42 -4.87 5.93
CA VAL A 24 1.10 -6.13 5.56
C VAL A 24 0.60 -6.62 4.20
N LYS A 25 1.47 -6.67 3.19
CA LYS A 25 1.16 -7.22 1.86
C LYS A 25 1.63 -8.67 1.74
N HIS A 26 0.73 -9.55 1.32
CA HIS A 26 1.05 -10.92 0.96
C HIS A 26 1.78 -10.96 -0.40
N ASN A 27 2.94 -11.59 -0.43
CA ASN A 27 3.77 -11.75 -1.63
C ASN A 27 3.48 -13.10 -2.29
N THR A 28 2.96 -13.11 -3.52
CA THR A 28 2.73 -14.36 -4.27
C THR A 28 3.91 -14.59 -5.20
N MET A 29 4.71 -15.62 -4.92
CA MET A 29 5.85 -16.00 -5.76
C MET A 29 5.36 -16.64 -7.06
N THR A 30 5.64 -16.01 -8.20
CA THR A 30 5.45 -16.61 -9.54
C THR A 30 6.65 -17.49 -9.87
N LYS A 31 6.41 -18.79 -10.14
CA LYS A 31 7.45 -19.75 -10.55
C LYS A 31 7.89 -19.46 -11.99
N GLU A 32 9.20 -19.37 -12.21
CA GLU A 32 9.81 -19.24 -13.53
C GLU A 32 9.80 -20.60 -14.26
N VAL A 33 9.20 -20.64 -15.45
CA VAL A 33 9.21 -21.81 -16.33
C VAL A 33 10.35 -21.64 -17.34
N LYS A 34 11.28 -22.61 -17.38
CA LYS A 34 12.41 -22.64 -18.32
C LYS A 34 11.95 -23.16 -19.69
N ASP A 35 12.18 -22.41 -20.76
CA ASP A 35 11.95 -22.84 -22.14
C ASP A 35 13.19 -22.63 -23.04
N LYS A 36 13.41 -23.56 -23.98
CA LYS A 36 14.68 -23.84 -24.69
C LYS A 36 14.90 -22.99 -25.95
N ASP A 37 14.74 -21.68 -25.86
CA ASP A 37 14.83 -20.79 -27.03
C ASP A 37 15.59 -19.51 -26.66
N ARG A 38 16.91 -19.66 -26.49
CA ARG A 38 17.80 -18.69 -25.84
C ARG A 38 18.19 -17.50 -26.72
N ASP A 39 17.92 -17.54 -28.03
CA ASP A 39 18.44 -16.54 -28.97
C ASP A 39 17.35 -15.62 -29.57
N ILE A 40 16.08 -15.81 -29.22
CA ILE A 40 14.98 -14.94 -29.65
C ILE A 40 14.59 -14.00 -28.52
N GLU A 41 14.83 -12.70 -28.72
CA GLU A 41 14.41 -11.65 -27.79
C GLU A 41 12.87 -11.56 -27.77
N ARG A 42 12.25 -11.93 -26.65
CA ARG A 42 10.78 -11.90 -26.51
C ARG A 42 10.35 -10.62 -25.81
N ILE A 43 9.52 -9.84 -26.48
CA ILE A 43 8.94 -8.61 -25.93
C ILE A 43 7.50 -8.90 -25.56
N PHE A 44 7.18 -8.86 -24.27
CA PHE A 44 5.83 -9.06 -23.78
C PHE A 44 5.08 -7.73 -23.72
N MET A 45 3.86 -7.72 -24.26
CA MET A 45 2.99 -6.55 -24.24
C MET A 45 1.63 -6.95 -23.67
N GLU A 46 1.20 -6.28 -22.60
CA GLU A 46 -0.17 -6.43 -22.10
C GLU A 46 -1.09 -5.47 -22.83
N VAL A 47 -2.19 -6.00 -23.38
CA VAL A 47 -3.17 -5.20 -24.16
C VAL A 47 -4.58 -5.47 -23.63
N PRO A 48 -5.41 -4.44 -23.42
CA PRO A 48 -6.81 -4.66 -23.07
C PRO A 48 -7.57 -5.32 -24.23
N PHE A 49 -8.36 -6.35 -23.93
CA PHE A 49 -9.25 -7.00 -24.88
C PHE A 49 -10.56 -6.22 -25.00
N THR A 50 -10.66 -5.39 -26.04
CA THR A 50 -11.85 -4.60 -26.40
C THR A 50 -12.52 -5.15 -27.67
N GLY A 51 -12.26 -6.41 -28.01
CA GLY A 51 -12.84 -7.09 -29.18
C GLY A 51 -11.97 -7.01 -30.44
N LYS A 52 -12.60 -6.77 -31.59
CA LYS A 52 -11.95 -6.82 -32.92
C LYS A 52 -10.81 -5.82 -33.08
N SER A 53 -10.95 -4.64 -32.46
CA SER A 53 -9.93 -3.58 -32.49
C SER A 53 -8.60 -4.04 -31.88
N THR A 54 -8.64 -4.73 -30.74
CA THR A 54 -7.45 -5.31 -30.10
C THR A 54 -6.74 -6.30 -31.02
N ARG A 55 -7.49 -7.17 -31.71
CA ARG A 55 -6.89 -8.15 -32.62
C ARG A 55 -6.20 -7.45 -33.79
N LYS A 56 -6.82 -6.43 -34.38
CA LYS A 56 -6.23 -5.64 -35.47
C LYS A 56 -4.96 -4.92 -34.99
N PHE A 57 -5.04 -4.23 -33.85
CA PHE A 57 -3.89 -3.58 -33.23
C PHE A 57 -2.71 -4.54 -33.00
N ILE A 58 -2.97 -5.74 -32.46
CA ILE A 58 -1.92 -6.75 -32.25
C ILE A 58 -1.29 -7.19 -33.58
N GLN A 59 -2.09 -7.33 -34.64
CA GLN A 59 -1.58 -7.68 -35.97
C GLN A 59 -0.71 -6.56 -36.54
N ASP A 60 -1.16 -5.31 -36.44
CA ASP A 60 -0.44 -4.15 -36.93
C ASP A 60 0.90 -3.98 -36.18
N VAL A 61 0.89 -4.09 -34.85
CA VAL A 61 2.10 -4.04 -34.01
C VAL A 61 3.07 -5.18 -34.36
N LYS A 62 2.57 -6.39 -34.60
CA LYS A 62 3.41 -7.51 -35.05
C LYS A 62 3.95 -7.32 -36.47
N GLY A 63 3.22 -6.62 -37.34
CA GLY A 63 3.70 -6.20 -38.66
C GLY A 63 4.89 -5.27 -38.52
N ILE A 64 4.68 -4.13 -37.87
CA ILE A 64 5.70 -3.10 -37.64
C ILE A 64 6.93 -3.68 -36.94
N ALA A 65 6.74 -4.56 -35.95
CA ALA A 65 7.85 -5.17 -35.23
C ALA A 65 8.71 -6.09 -36.10
N ARG A 66 8.12 -6.80 -37.07
CA ARG A 66 8.89 -7.60 -38.02
C ARG A 66 9.74 -6.71 -38.92
N ASP A 67 9.26 -5.53 -39.27
CA ASP A 67 9.98 -4.60 -40.14
C ASP A 67 11.12 -3.88 -39.39
N LEU A 68 10.89 -3.49 -38.13
CA LEU A 68 11.86 -2.74 -37.33
C LEU A 68 12.89 -3.62 -36.59
N LYS A 69 12.48 -4.80 -36.10
CA LYS A 69 13.34 -5.67 -35.31
C LYS A 69 13.01 -7.15 -35.55
N PRO A 70 13.44 -7.74 -36.67
CA PRO A 70 13.14 -9.13 -37.03
C PRO A 70 13.63 -10.17 -36.00
N THR A 71 14.67 -9.82 -35.23
CA THR A 71 15.25 -10.68 -34.18
C THR A 71 14.40 -10.72 -32.91
N ALA A 72 13.44 -9.81 -32.76
CA ALA A 72 12.56 -9.75 -31.60
C ALA A 72 11.16 -10.28 -31.93
N LYS A 73 10.62 -11.10 -31.03
CA LYS A 73 9.27 -11.65 -31.12
C LYS A 73 8.35 -10.95 -30.12
N ILE A 74 7.37 -10.20 -30.63
CA ILE A 74 6.33 -9.60 -29.79
C ILE A 74 5.27 -10.63 -29.40
N ILE A 75 5.09 -10.80 -28.09
CA ILE A 75 4.04 -11.61 -27.49
C ILE A 75 3.03 -10.67 -26.82
N ALA A 76 1.91 -10.45 -27.50
CA ALA A 76 0.81 -9.67 -26.97
C ALA A 76 -0.13 -10.56 -26.14
N VAL A 77 -0.30 -10.24 -24.87
CA VAL A 77 -1.22 -10.90 -23.94
C VAL A 77 -2.47 -10.03 -23.78
N SER A 78 -3.59 -10.53 -24.28
CA SER A 78 -4.88 -9.84 -24.16
C SER A 78 -5.50 -10.10 -22.79
N LYS A 79 -5.75 -9.05 -22.02
CA LYS A 79 -6.41 -9.12 -20.71
C LYS A 79 -7.72 -8.33 -20.73
N PRO A 80 -8.77 -8.72 -20.00
CA PRO A 80 -9.96 -7.89 -19.89
C PRO A 80 -9.60 -6.51 -19.31
N PRO A 81 -10.28 -5.42 -19.72
CA PRO A 81 -10.11 -4.12 -19.10
C PRO A 81 -10.29 -4.20 -17.58
N LYS A 82 -9.54 -3.39 -16.83
CA LYS A 82 -9.70 -3.32 -15.38
C LYS A 82 -11.12 -2.87 -15.05
N ALA A 83 -11.71 -3.45 -14.00
CA ALA A 83 -13.00 -3.00 -13.50
C ALA A 83 -12.91 -1.53 -13.02
N VAL A 84 -14.03 -0.80 -13.07
CA VAL A 84 -14.14 0.63 -12.70
C VAL A 84 -13.55 0.92 -11.31
N ARG A 85 -13.72 0.00 -10.34
CA ARG A 85 -13.13 0.06 -8.99
C ARG A 85 -11.60 0.21 -8.94
N HIS A 86 -10.89 -0.09 -10.03
CA HIS A 86 -9.44 0.08 -10.11
C HIS A 86 -9.04 1.49 -10.51
N PHE A 87 -9.95 2.24 -11.14
CA PHE A 87 -9.73 3.63 -11.54
C PHE A 87 -10.17 4.60 -10.44
N PHE A 88 -11.19 4.22 -9.67
CA PHE A 88 -11.75 5.06 -8.61
C PHE A 88 -11.81 4.29 -7.29
N ARG A 89 -11.49 4.97 -6.19
CA ARG A 89 -11.74 4.43 -4.86
C ARG A 89 -13.25 4.39 -4.65
N ASN A 90 -13.78 3.21 -4.31
CA ASN A 90 -15.22 3.05 -4.03
C ASN A 90 -15.67 3.81 -2.76
N LYS A 91 -14.74 4.15 -1.86
CA LYS A 91 -15.02 4.84 -0.60
C LYS A 91 -13.95 5.91 -0.35
N ASP A 92 -14.33 6.92 0.41
CA ASP A 92 -13.41 7.94 0.88
C ASP A 92 -12.33 7.34 1.78
N PRO A 93 -11.08 7.84 1.69
CA PRO A 93 -10.03 7.41 2.60
C PRO A 93 -10.40 7.78 4.03
N ILE A 94 -10.33 6.80 4.93
CA ILE A 94 -10.55 7.01 6.36
C ILE A 94 -9.26 7.56 6.97
N SER A 95 -9.33 8.66 7.73
CA SER A 95 -8.17 9.20 8.45
C SER A 95 -7.64 8.19 9.47
N LYS A 96 -6.33 8.25 9.77
CA LYS A 96 -5.67 7.27 10.66
C LYS A 96 -6.34 7.14 12.03
N ASP A 97 -6.82 8.25 12.58
CA ASP A 97 -7.48 8.27 13.89
C ASP A 97 -8.85 7.59 13.88
N LEU A 98 -9.47 7.49 12.71
CA LEU A 98 -10.75 6.82 12.49
C LEU A 98 -10.59 5.40 11.94
N GLN A 99 -9.38 4.83 11.97
CA GLN A 99 -9.19 3.43 11.58
C GLN A 99 -9.47 2.48 12.76
N SER A 100 -10.08 1.33 12.46
CA SER A 100 -10.32 0.22 13.38
C SER A 100 -9.53 -1.01 12.93
N ASN A 101 -9.35 -2.00 13.82
CA ASN A 101 -8.61 -3.24 13.54
C ASN A 101 -7.17 -2.98 13.11
N ILE A 102 -6.51 -2.05 13.78
CA ILE A 102 -5.12 -1.68 13.51
C ILE A 102 -4.20 -2.03 14.67
N VAL A 103 -2.92 -2.21 14.34
CA VAL A 103 -1.83 -2.21 15.31
C VAL A 103 -1.22 -0.81 15.33
N TYR A 104 -1.00 -0.28 16.52
CA TYR A 104 -0.42 1.04 16.72
C TYR A 104 0.80 0.99 17.64
N LYS A 105 1.67 2.00 17.48
CA LYS A 105 2.85 2.21 18.30
C LYS A 105 2.77 3.58 18.96
N LEU A 106 2.84 3.60 20.29
CA LEU A 106 3.05 4.81 21.08
C LEU A 106 4.52 4.87 21.49
N SER A 107 5.13 6.03 21.34
CA SER A 107 6.52 6.26 21.75
C SER A 107 6.53 7.26 22.89
N CYS A 108 7.33 7.00 23.92
CA CYS A 108 7.56 7.96 24.99
C CYS A 108 8.44 9.10 24.47
N SER A 109 8.17 10.34 24.90
CA SER A 109 8.98 11.50 24.54
C SER A 109 10.24 11.64 25.38
N SER A 110 10.24 11.11 26.61
CA SER A 110 11.34 11.24 27.57
C SER A 110 12.27 10.03 27.63
N CYS A 111 11.93 8.91 26.98
CA CYS A 111 12.75 7.70 27.00
C CYS A 111 12.52 6.83 25.76
N PRO A 112 13.39 5.84 25.48
CA PRO A 112 13.26 4.96 24.31
C PRO A 112 12.14 3.92 24.44
N ALA A 113 11.30 3.99 25.49
CA ALA A 113 10.21 3.05 25.68
C ALA A 113 9.13 3.25 24.61
N THR A 114 8.61 2.14 24.10
CA THR A 114 7.54 2.13 23.12
C THR A 114 6.51 1.08 23.48
N TYR A 115 5.23 1.44 23.37
CA TYR A 115 4.11 0.54 23.53
C TYR A 115 3.55 0.18 22.16
N ILE A 116 3.46 -1.11 21.85
CA ILE A 116 2.80 -1.61 20.65
C ILE A 116 1.53 -2.33 21.09
N GLY A 117 0.38 -1.89 20.59
CA GLY A 117 -0.91 -2.46 20.93
C GLY A 117 -1.78 -2.67 19.69
N GLU A 118 -2.73 -3.59 19.79
CA GLU A 118 -3.78 -3.78 18.80
C GLU A 118 -5.10 -3.20 19.31
N THR A 119 -5.97 -2.78 18.40
CA THR A 119 -7.34 -2.38 18.75
C THR A 119 -8.34 -2.70 17.66
N ALA A 120 -9.45 -3.32 18.05
CA ALA A 120 -10.62 -3.53 17.19
C ALA A 120 -11.52 -2.28 17.08
N ARG A 121 -11.35 -1.32 17.99
CA ARG A 121 -12.09 -0.05 17.99
C ARG A 121 -11.35 1.02 17.18
N GLN A 122 -12.02 2.14 16.95
CA GLN A 122 -11.42 3.32 16.33
C GLN A 122 -10.20 3.79 17.14
N MET A 123 -9.10 4.07 16.48
CA MET A 123 -7.83 4.49 17.09
C MET A 123 -8.02 5.66 18.05
N PHE A 124 -8.75 6.70 17.62
CA PHE A 124 -9.13 7.86 18.44
C PHE A 124 -9.76 7.45 19.77
N ARG A 125 -10.70 6.50 19.75
CA ARG A 125 -11.40 6.00 20.94
C ARG A 125 -10.41 5.31 21.88
N ARG A 126 -9.51 4.48 21.33
CA ARG A 126 -8.49 3.76 22.10
C ARG A 126 -7.51 4.73 22.76
N LEU A 127 -7.04 5.73 22.03
CA LEU A 127 -6.13 6.74 22.58
C LEU A 127 -6.79 7.56 23.68
N LYS A 128 -8.08 7.92 23.52
CA LYS A 128 -8.85 8.63 24.56
C LYS A 128 -9.04 7.80 25.82
N GLU A 129 -9.32 6.50 25.69
CA GLU A 129 -9.45 5.59 26.84
C GLU A 129 -8.15 5.43 27.64
N HIS A 130 -7.01 5.44 26.94
CA HIS A 130 -5.69 5.29 27.55
C HIS A 130 -5.01 6.62 27.86
N GLY A 131 -5.73 7.75 27.75
CA GLY A 131 -5.20 9.09 28.08
C GLY A 131 -4.07 9.56 27.16
N ALA A 132 -3.84 8.89 26.02
CA ALA A 132 -2.81 9.21 25.05
C ALA A 132 -3.21 10.36 24.11
N MET A 133 -4.48 10.77 24.13
CA MET A 133 -4.99 11.94 23.42
C MET A 133 -5.60 12.91 24.44
N GLN A 134 -4.92 14.03 24.70
CA GLN A 134 -5.53 15.15 25.41
C GLN A 134 -6.20 16.08 24.38
N PRO A 135 -7.39 16.66 24.67
CA PRO A 135 -7.93 17.71 23.83
C PRO A 135 -6.91 18.86 23.81
N SER A 136 -6.40 19.23 22.64
CA SER A 136 -5.61 20.44 22.49
C SER A 136 -6.44 21.61 22.99
N LYS A 137 -5.91 22.39 23.93
CA LYS A 137 -6.49 23.71 24.23
C LYS A 137 -6.61 24.48 22.91
N PRO A 138 -7.73 25.18 22.64
CA PRO A 138 -7.80 26.06 21.49
C PRO A 138 -6.65 27.07 21.58
N THR A 139 -5.80 27.09 20.56
CA THR A 139 -4.79 28.14 20.38
C THR A 139 -5.53 29.47 20.29
N PRO A 140 -5.16 30.50 21.08
CA PRO A 140 -5.71 31.83 20.89
C PRO A 140 -5.33 32.27 19.47
N GLU A 141 -6.36 32.61 18.71
CA GLU A 141 -6.24 33.35 17.47
C GLU A 141 -5.52 34.68 17.75
N GLU A 142 -4.29 34.83 17.22
CA GLU A 142 -3.53 36.07 17.27
C GLU A 142 -4.23 37.11 16.40
N GLY A 143 -4.64 38.22 17.03
CA GLY A 143 -5.17 39.42 16.39
C GLY A 143 -4.09 40.44 16.05
#